data_AF-A0A663F459-F1
#
_entry.id   AF-A0A663F459-F1
#
_cell.length_a   1.000
_cell.length_b   1.000
_cell.length_c   1.000
_cell.angle_alpha   90.00
_cell.angle_beta   90.00
_cell.angle_gamma   90.00
#
_symmetry.space_group_name_H-M   'P 1'
#
loop_
_entity.id
_entity.type
_entity.pdbx_description
1 polymer ?
#
loop_
_entity_poly.entity_id
_entity_poly.type
_entity_poly.pdbx_seq_one_letter_code
_entity_poly.pdbx_strand_id
1 'polypeptide(L)' 'NKLPEICVRHRCPYKPTRIYDNGQQPCLTTEYVEKYPKYSNISPPRSLKPKQEYQVHRGRMEGITTFK' A
#
# COMPACT_ATOMS: atom_id res chain seq x y z
N ASN A 1 -26.51 -20.18 -15.82
CA ASN A 1 -26.58 -20.13 -14.34
C ASN A 1 -27.66 -21.07 -13.85
N LYS A 2 -27.33 -22.36 -13.69
CA LYS A 2 -28.24 -23.33 -13.06
C LYS A 2 -27.62 -23.68 -11.71
N LEU A 3 -28.21 -23.16 -10.64
CA LEU A 3 -27.86 -23.56 -9.27
C LEU A 3 -28.13 -25.06 -9.14
N PRO A 4 -27.31 -25.83 -8.41
CA PRO A 4 -27.61 -27.24 -8.19
C PRO A 4 -28.90 -27.31 -7.40
N GLU A 5 -29.91 -27.96 -7.99
CA GLU A 5 -31.16 -28.31 -7.32
C GLU A 5 -30.81 -29.19 -6.11
N ILE A 6 -30.75 -28.55 -4.94
CA ILE A 6 -30.70 -29.23 -3.66
C ILE A 6 -31.96 -30.10 -3.57
N CYS A 7 -31.76 -31.41 -3.55
CA CYS A 7 -32.84 -32.40 -3.44
C CYS A 7 -33.47 -32.30 -2.04
N VAL A 8 -34.44 -31.40 -1.88
CA VAL A 8 -35.03 -30.99 -0.58
C VAL A 8 -35.90 -32.08 0.09
N ARG A 9 -35.94 -33.31 -0.43
CA ARG A 9 -36.77 -34.39 0.14
C ARG A 9 -36.09 -35.76 0.17
N HIS A 10 -34.83 -35.80 0.62
CA HIS A 10 -34.28 -37.04 1.12
C HIS A 10 -33.61 -36.77 2.48
N ARG A 11 -34.05 -37.48 3.53
CA ARG A 11 -33.37 -37.48 4.83
C ARG A 11 -32.15 -38.38 4.69
N CYS A 12 -31.12 -37.91 3.99
CA CYS A 12 -29.85 -38.61 3.93
C CYS A 12 -29.21 -38.57 5.33
N PRO A 13 -28.82 -39.71 5.93
CA PRO A 13 -28.04 -39.70 7.17
C PRO A 13 -26.62 -39.15 6.96
N TYR A 14 -26.19 -38.98 5.69
CA TYR A 14 -24.93 -38.33 5.36
C TYR A 14 -25.03 -36.82 5.57
N LYS A 15 -24.14 -36.30 6.40
CA LYS A 15 -23.93 -34.86 6.53
C LYS A 15 -23.43 -34.32 5.19
N PRO A 16 -23.97 -33.18 4.71
CA PRO A 16 -23.44 -32.53 3.52
C PRO A 16 -21.94 -32.28 3.71
N THR A 17 -21.11 -32.86 2.84
CA THR A 17 -19.67 -32.60 2.78
C THR A 17 -19.45 -31.25 2.10
N ARG A 18 -19.91 -30.17 2.74
CA ARG A 18 -19.61 -28.82 2.26
C ARG A 18 -18.14 -28.55 2.50
N ILE A 19 -17.33 -28.76 1.45
CA ILE A 19 -15.88 -28.55 1.43
C ILE A 19 -15.45 -27.13 1.82
N TYR A 20 -16.38 -26.17 1.74
CA TYR A 20 -16.21 -24.82 2.28
C TYR A 20 -17.13 -24.66 3.47
N ASP A 21 -16.82 -25.30 4.60
CA ASP A 21 -17.48 -24.98 5.85
C ASP A 21 -16.84 -23.72 6.44
N ASN A 22 -17.59 -22.63 6.56
CA ASN A 22 -17.11 -21.33 7.05
C ASN A 22 -16.83 -21.36 8.58
N GLY A 23 -16.79 -22.54 9.20
CA GLY A 23 -16.57 -22.74 10.64
C GLY A 23 -15.09 -22.75 11.07
N GLN A 24 -14.16 -22.70 10.12
CA GLN A 24 -12.75 -22.43 10.42
C GLN A 24 -12.57 -20.92 10.52
N GLN A 25 -12.05 -20.43 11.65
CA GLN A 25 -11.61 -19.05 11.78
C GLN A 25 -10.69 -18.75 10.58
N PRO A 26 -11.01 -17.75 9.73
CA PRO A 26 -10.18 -17.46 8.58
C PRO A 26 -8.77 -17.18 9.09
N CYS A 27 -7.77 -17.81 8.50
CA CYS A 27 -6.38 -17.51 8.79
C CYS A 27 -6.19 -16.02 8.45
N LEU A 28 -6.09 -15.17 9.48
CA LEU A 28 -6.15 -13.71 9.35
C LEU A 28 -4.87 -13.13 8.72
N THR A 29 -3.85 -13.96 8.54
CA THR A 29 -2.58 -13.62 7.93
C THR A 29 -2.35 -14.47 6.70
N THR A 30 -1.96 -13.82 5.61
CA THR A 30 -1.54 -14.48 4.37
C THR A 30 -0.05 -14.26 4.16
N GLU A 31 0.57 -15.07 3.31
CA GLU A 31 1.97 -14.90 2.91
C GLU A 31 2.29 -13.46 2.48
N TYR A 32 1.32 -12.77 1.86
CA TYR A 32 1.46 -11.38 1.46
C TYR A 32 1.64 -10.44 2.67
N VAL A 33 0.83 -10.62 3.72
CA VAL A 33 0.91 -9.81 4.94
C VAL A 33 2.21 -10.06 5.69
N GLU A 34 2.69 -11.30 5.69
CA GLU A 34 3.97 -11.68 6.32
C GLU A 34 5.17 -11.12 5.57
N LYS A 35 5.15 -11.20 4.23
CA LYS A 35 6.27 -10.77 3.37
C LYS A 35 6.34 -9.25 3.22
N TYR A 36 5.21 -8.57 3.25
CA TYR A 36 5.11 -7.12 3.04
C TYR A 36 4.42 -6.45 4.23
N PRO A 37 5.10 -6.36 5.40
CA PRO A 37 4.58 -5.57 6.51
C PRO A 37 4.42 -4.12 6.05
N LYS A 38 3.38 -3.44 6.55
CA LYS A 38 3.18 -2.03 6.25
C LYS A 38 4.43 -1.26 6.66
N TYR A 39 5.03 -0.56 5.71
CA TYR A 39 6.14 0.35 5.98
C TYR A 39 5.69 1.30 7.09
N SER A 40 6.38 1.22 8.24
CA SER A 40 6.10 2.05 9.40
C SER A 40 6.58 3.49 9.14
N ASN A 41 6.65 4.33 10.19
CA ASN A 41 7.11 5.72 10.11
C ASN A 41 8.61 5.81 9.73
N ILE A 42 8.95 5.43 8.51
CA ILE A 42 10.28 5.58 7.93
C ILE A 42 10.42 7.04 7.57
N SER A 43 11.45 7.69 8.11
CA SER A 43 11.73 9.07 7.76
C SER A 43 12.06 9.18 6.28
N PRO A 44 11.52 10.20 5.58
CA PRO A 44 11.88 10.40 4.18
C PRO A 44 13.39 10.64 4.06
N PRO A 45 14.00 10.22 2.94
CA PRO A 45 15.42 10.48 2.68
C PRO A 45 15.76 11.97 2.82
N ARG A 46 16.99 12.26 3.23
CA ARG A 46 17.47 13.65 3.33
C ARG A 46 17.41 14.30 1.94
N SER A 47 16.76 15.44 1.86
CA SER A 47 16.71 16.25 0.65
C SER A 47 18.12 16.70 0.25
N LEU A 48 18.48 16.48 -1.01
CA LEU A 48 19.69 17.04 -1.63
C LEU A 48 19.50 18.49 -2.10
N LYS A 49 18.31 19.06 -1.91
CA LYS A 49 18.07 20.46 -2.24
C LYS A 49 19.11 21.32 -1.52
N PRO A 50 19.79 22.23 -2.24
CA PRO A 50 20.68 23.20 -1.62
C PRO A 50 19.94 23.88 -0.47
N LYS A 51 20.56 23.92 0.69
CA LYS A 51 20.05 24.76 1.77
C LYS A 51 20.10 26.19 1.25
N GLN A 52 19.02 26.94 1.45
CA GLN A 52 19.04 28.37 1.22
C GLN A 52 19.88 29.00 2.33
N GLU A 53 21.20 28.79 2.30
CA GLU A 53 22.13 29.63 3.01
C GLU A 53 21.95 31.01 2.41
N TYR A 54 21.31 31.88 3.19
CA TYR A 54 21.12 33.28 2.87
C TYR A 54 22.47 33.85 2.40
N GLN A 55 22.65 34.00 1.09
CA GLN A 55 23.76 34.79 0.57
C GLN A 55 23.39 36.23 0.85
N VAL A 56 23.91 36.75 1.98
CA VAL A 56 23.99 38.19 2.23
C VAL A 56 24.57 38.79 0.96
N HIS A 57 23.73 39.53 0.25
CA HIS A 57 24.00 40.32 -0.95
C HIS A 57 25.46 40.22 -1.42
N ARG A 58 25.81 39.18 -2.21
CA ARG A 58 27.06 39.22 -2.97
C ARG A 58 26.98 40.47 -3.83
N GLY A 59 28.01 41.32 -3.70
CA GLY A 59 27.95 42.75 -3.99
C GLY A 59 27.22 43.10 -5.28
N ARG A 60 26.47 44.20 -5.23
CA ARG A 60 25.76 44.78 -6.38
C ARG A 60 26.72 44.80 -7.57
N MET A 61 26.43 43.99 -8.58
CA MET A 61 27.20 43.98 -9.82
C MET A 61 26.87 45.27 -10.56
N GLU A 62 27.74 46.28 -10.45
CA GLU A 62 27.60 47.50 -11.24
C GLU A 62 27.92 47.15 -12.69
N GLY A 63 26.90 47.18 -13.54
CA GLY A 63 27.06 46.93 -14.97
C GLY A 63 27.89 48.04 -15.58
N ILE A 64 29.14 47.75 -15.93
CA ILE A 64 29.90 48.59 -16.86
C ILE A 64 29.28 48.45 -18.25
N THR A 65 28.36 49.35 -18.57
CA THR A 65 27.69 49.40 -19.88
C THR A 65 28.73 49.72 -20.95
N THR A 66 28.72 48.99 -22.07
CA THR A 66 29.60 49.25 -23.21
C THR A 66 29.03 50.27 -24.20
N PHE A 67 27.82 50.76 -23.95
CA PHE A 67 27.28 51.93 -24.65
C PHE A 67 27.72 53.22 -23.95
N LYS A 68 28.18 54.18 -24.74
CA LYS A 68 28.39 55.58 -24.35
C LYS A 68 27.10 56.37 -24.50
#